data_AF-A0A935P3T9-F1
#
_entry.id   AF-A0A935P3T9-F1
#
_cell.length_a   1.000
_cell.length_b   1.000
_cell.length_c   1.000
_cell.angle_alpha   90.00
_cell.angle_beta   90.00
_cell.angle_gamma   90.00
#
_symmetry.space_group_name_H-M   'P 1'
#
loop_
_entity.id
_entity.type
_entity.pdbx_description
1 polymer ?
#
loop_
_entity_poly.entity_id
_entity_poly.type
_entity_poly.pdbx_seq_one_letter_code
_entity_poly.pdbx_strand_id
1 'polypeptide(L)'
;MSGCPRHTEEDLAKSAARVDLAKDFLRKHELEAAGSEADRAIALAQSNEEAYLVRGLVAHVRALDALRLLEVESCLTGVDAEAVEREVDENLVKADLAFTKATQLAPDFGEAWSNRGVIKNLLEAPEAAEEFLTRALENPSRLLNPGLTRAHLGWAKFHRGDMPAAAKELRQALQFQPGMCVANYRLGRVYFAREEWEKAAEQFQLVSDSAECGSQEAKYFLMKSRTQQGLLEDARAAMEACISAAPKSCYAQRCRVEAAALGQGGVK
;
A
#
# COMPACT_ATOMS: atom_id res chain seq x y z
N MET A 1 -12.37 -40.57 14.57
CA MET A 1 -11.69 -39.53 15.39
C MET A 1 -10.23 -39.53 14.99
N SER A 2 -9.89 -38.79 13.94
CA SER A 2 -8.52 -38.70 13.42
C SER A 2 -7.86 -37.51 14.12
N GLY A 3 -7.09 -37.79 15.17
CA GLY A 3 -6.32 -36.76 15.88
C GLY A 3 -5.24 -36.21 14.96
N CYS A 4 -5.12 -34.88 14.87
CA CYS A 4 -3.99 -34.25 14.19
C CYS A 4 -2.67 -34.78 14.80
N PRO A 5 -1.65 -35.08 13.98
CA PRO A 5 -0.33 -35.44 14.51
C PRO A 5 0.18 -34.27 15.36
N ARG A 6 0.55 -34.54 16.61
CA ARG A 6 1.24 -33.56 17.45
C ARG A 6 2.65 -33.38 16.86
N HIS A 7 2.89 -32.24 16.23
CA HIS A 7 4.22 -31.85 15.76
C HIS A 7 5.20 -31.88 16.92
N THR A 8 6.42 -32.37 16.69
CA THR A 8 7.45 -32.44 17.72
C THR A 8 8.04 -31.04 17.99
N GLU A 9 8.65 -30.81 19.15
CA GLU A 9 9.40 -29.56 19.42
C GLU A 9 10.50 -29.32 18.35
N GLU A 10 11.07 -30.41 17.82
CA GLU A 10 12.02 -30.37 16.71
C GLU A 10 11.39 -29.86 15.42
N ASP A 11 10.15 -30.26 15.10
CA ASP A 11 9.43 -29.77 13.91
C ASP A 11 9.11 -28.27 14.02
N LEU A 12 8.74 -27.80 15.21
CA LEU A 12 8.50 -26.38 15.47
C LEU A 12 9.78 -25.57 15.30
N ALA A 13 10.91 -26.05 15.82
CA ALA A 13 12.21 -25.39 15.67
C ALA A 13 12.67 -25.35 14.19
N LYS A 14 12.50 -26.45 13.45
CA LYS A 14 12.80 -26.49 12.02
C LYS A 14 11.89 -25.56 11.22
N SER A 15 10.60 -25.50 11.59
CA SER A 15 9.65 -24.58 10.97
C SER A 15 10.06 -23.12 11.19
N ALA A 16 10.44 -22.74 12.41
CA ALA A 16 10.92 -21.40 12.72
C ALA A 16 12.17 -21.01 11.92
N ALA A 17 13.17 -21.91 11.83
CA ALA A 17 14.38 -21.65 11.03
C ALA A 17 14.07 -21.43 9.54
N ARG A 18 13.05 -22.11 9.00
CA ARG A 18 12.57 -21.92 7.62
C ARG A 18 11.88 -20.56 7.45
N VAL A 19 11.12 -20.11 8.45
CA VAL A 19 10.53 -18.76 8.45
C VAL A 19 11.61 -17.68 8.40
N ASP A 20 12.69 -17.82 9.18
CA ASP A 20 13.78 -16.85 9.16
C ASP A 20 14.44 -16.78 7.78
N LEU A 21 14.71 -17.93 7.17
CA LEU A 21 15.24 -17.99 5.80
C LEU A 21 14.26 -17.39 4.77
N ALA A 22 12.96 -17.63 4.92
CA ALA A 22 11.93 -17.04 4.07
C ALA A 22 11.91 -15.51 4.17
N LYS A 23 12.01 -14.97 5.40
CA LYS A 23 12.12 -13.52 5.65
C LYS A 23 13.38 -12.95 5.02
N ASP A 24 14.50 -13.67 5.06
CA ASP A 24 15.77 -13.24 4.47
C ASP A 24 15.69 -13.16 2.94
N PHE A 25 15.12 -14.18 2.30
CA PHE A 25 14.85 -14.16 0.86
C PHE A 25 13.90 -13.05 0.47
N LEU A 26 12.84 -12.83 1.26
CA LEU A 26 11.89 -11.75 1.01
C LEU A 26 12.57 -10.36 1.07
N ARG A 27 13.46 -10.12 2.04
CA ARG A 27 14.23 -8.86 2.12
C ARG A 27 15.16 -8.65 0.93
N LYS A 28 15.63 -9.73 0.31
CA LYS A 28 16.43 -9.70 -0.92
C LYS A 28 15.57 -9.68 -2.19
N HIS A 29 14.25 -9.64 -2.05
CA HIS A 29 13.29 -9.70 -3.15
C HIS A 29 13.37 -11.01 -3.97
N GLU A 30 13.84 -12.09 -3.35
CA GLU A 30 13.90 -13.44 -3.94
C GLU A 30 12.57 -14.17 -3.69
N LEU A 31 11.49 -13.71 -4.34
CA LEU A 31 10.11 -14.08 -3.99
C LEU A 31 9.80 -15.57 -4.13
N GLU A 32 10.36 -16.25 -5.12
CA GLU A 32 10.19 -17.72 -5.29
C GLU A 32 10.85 -18.50 -4.15
N ALA A 33 12.08 -18.15 -3.79
CA ALA A 33 12.79 -18.79 -2.68
C ALA A 33 12.08 -18.51 -1.35
N ALA A 34 11.64 -17.27 -1.12
CA ALA A 34 10.87 -16.88 0.06
C ALA A 34 9.57 -17.68 0.19
N GLY A 35 8.79 -17.79 -0.90
CA GLY A 35 7.56 -18.58 -0.92
C GLY A 35 7.82 -20.07 -0.65
N SER A 36 8.85 -20.64 -1.26
CA SER A 36 9.25 -22.04 -1.07
C SER A 36 9.64 -22.35 0.38
N GLU A 37 10.36 -21.45 1.04
CA GLU A 37 10.73 -21.63 2.45
C GLU A 37 9.54 -21.45 3.39
N ALA A 38 8.63 -20.51 3.11
CA ALA A 38 7.38 -20.36 3.86
C ALA A 38 6.49 -21.61 3.75
N ASP A 39 6.35 -22.20 2.56
CA ASP A 39 5.57 -23.43 2.37
C ASP A 39 6.21 -24.63 3.05
N ARG A 40 7.55 -24.73 3.06
CA ARG A 40 8.27 -25.75 3.84
C ARG A 40 8.09 -25.57 5.34
N ALA A 41 8.09 -24.34 5.84
CA ALA A 41 7.81 -24.04 7.24
C ALA A 41 6.39 -24.51 7.63
N ILE A 42 5.38 -24.23 6.79
CA ILE A 42 3.99 -24.67 6.99
C ILE A 42 3.88 -26.20 6.97
N ALA A 43 4.59 -26.87 6.05
CA ALA A 43 4.59 -28.33 5.97
C ALA A 43 5.15 -28.99 7.23
N LEU A 44 6.17 -28.37 7.85
CA LEU A 44 6.75 -28.82 9.12
C LEU A 44 5.82 -28.56 10.31
N ALA A 45 5.14 -27.40 10.34
CA ALA A 45 4.22 -27.03 11.41
C ALA A 45 3.05 -26.19 10.89
N GLN A 46 1.88 -26.81 10.74
CA GLN A 46 0.67 -26.12 10.26
C GLN A 46 0.10 -25.09 11.25
N SER A 47 0.62 -25.08 12.48
CA SER A 47 0.28 -24.10 13.51
C SER A 47 1.18 -22.88 13.50
N ASN A 48 2.25 -22.83 12.68
CA ASN A 48 3.17 -21.70 12.66
C ASN A 48 2.55 -20.50 11.92
N GLU A 49 1.99 -19.58 12.69
CA GLU A 49 1.34 -18.37 12.17
C GLU A 49 2.30 -17.45 11.41
N GLU A 50 3.59 -17.42 11.77
CA GLU A 50 4.57 -16.56 11.10
C GLU A 50 4.88 -17.06 9.69
N ALA A 51 4.85 -18.37 9.47
CA ALA A 51 5.00 -18.94 8.14
C ALA A 51 3.87 -18.48 7.20
N TYR A 52 2.64 -18.43 7.71
CA TYR A 52 1.51 -17.88 6.96
C TYR A 52 1.61 -16.36 6.75
N LEU A 53 2.12 -15.61 7.74
CA LEU A 53 2.41 -14.18 7.56
C LEU A 53 3.39 -13.98 6.38
N VAL A 54 4.52 -14.69 6.37
CA VAL A 54 5.52 -14.55 5.30
C VAL A 54 4.97 -14.98 3.95
N ARG A 55 4.20 -16.08 3.88
CA ARG A 55 3.53 -16.50 2.65
C ARG A 55 2.59 -15.42 2.12
N GLY A 56 1.83 -14.77 3.00
CA GLY A 56 0.96 -13.65 2.64
C GLY A 56 1.74 -12.44 2.13
N LEU A 57 2.85 -12.11 2.76
CA LEU A 57 3.74 -11.02 2.33
C LEU A 57 4.35 -11.29 0.95
N VAL A 58 4.78 -12.52 0.67
CA VAL A 58 5.29 -12.90 -0.66
C VAL A 58 4.23 -12.67 -1.73
N ALA A 59 3.00 -13.14 -1.50
CA ALA A 59 1.89 -12.92 -2.44
C ALA A 59 1.57 -11.41 -2.57
N HIS A 60 1.57 -10.67 -1.46
CA HIS A 60 1.33 -9.23 -1.48
C HIS A 60 2.38 -8.50 -2.33
N VAL A 61 3.66 -8.80 -2.15
CA VAL A 61 4.75 -8.16 -2.92
C VAL A 61 4.62 -8.49 -4.41
N ARG A 62 4.30 -9.73 -4.79
CA ARG A 62 4.00 -10.09 -6.19
C ARG A 62 2.89 -9.25 -6.79
N ALA A 63 1.80 -9.02 -6.03
CA ALA A 63 0.72 -8.15 -6.49
C ALA A 63 1.20 -6.69 -6.69
N LEU A 64 2.04 -6.17 -5.80
CA LEU A 64 2.57 -4.80 -5.93
C LEU A 64 3.53 -4.66 -7.12
N ASP A 65 4.37 -5.67 -7.37
CA ASP A 65 5.27 -5.68 -8.53
C ASP A 65 4.48 -5.70 -9.84
N ALA A 66 3.41 -6.50 -9.90
CA ALA A 66 2.49 -6.53 -11.04
C ALA A 66 1.75 -5.20 -11.24
N LEU A 67 1.24 -4.58 -10.15
CA LEU A 67 0.61 -3.25 -10.21
C LEU A 67 1.56 -2.17 -10.74
N ARG A 68 2.85 -2.23 -10.37
CA ARG A 68 3.85 -1.27 -10.86
C ARG A 68 4.03 -1.33 -12.38
N LEU A 69 3.93 -2.53 -12.97
CA LEU A 69 4.00 -2.71 -14.43
C LEU A 69 2.84 -2.01 -15.14
N LEU A 70 1.63 -2.09 -14.57
CA LEU A 70 0.43 -1.41 -15.10
C LEU A 70 0.61 0.12 -15.09
N GLU A 71 1.00 0.68 -13.95
CA GLU A 71 0.91 2.14 -13.74
C GLU A 71 2.15 2.93 -14.20
N VAL A 72 3.35 2.39 -13.96
CA VAL A 72 4.59 3.16 -14.05
C VAL A 72 5.39 2.79 -15.29
N GLU A 73 5.54 1.50 -15.58
CA GLU A 73 6.53 1.05 -16.57
C GLU A 73 5.99 1.03 -17.99
N SER A 74 4.74 0.59 -18.19
CA SER A 74 4.21 0.36 -19.53
C SER A 74 2.90 1.06 -19.85
N CYS A 75 2.24 1.70 -18.88
CA CYS A 75 0.89 2.25 -19.01
C CYS A 75 -0.01 1.34 -19.85
N LEU A 76 -0.05 0.06 -19.47
CA LEU A 76 -0.66 -0.99 -20.28
C LEU A 76 -2.14 -0.71 -20.49
N THR A 77 -2.65 -1.07 -21.66
CA THR A 77 -4.08 -0.98 -21.99
C THR A 77 -4.49 -2.22 -22.75
N GLY A 78 -5.79 -2.55 -22.71
CA GLY A 78 -6.33 -3.73 -23.40
C GLY A 78 -5.84 -5.05 -22.79
N VAL A 79 -5.65 -6.05 -23.64
CA VAL A 79 -5.42 -7.46 -23.23
C VAL A 79 -4.20 -7.64 -22.32
N ASP A 80 -3.13 -6.87 -22.54
CA ASP A 80 -1.93 -6.93 -21.70
C ASP A 80 -2.19 -6.37 -20.29
N ALA A 81 -3.06 -5.37 -20.16
CA ALA A 81 -3.48 -4.87 -18.85
C ALA A 81 -4.37 -5.90 -18.12
N GLU A 82 -5.34 -6.50 -18.82
CA GLU A 82 -6.24 -7.52 -18.26
C GLU A 82 -5.49 -8.77 -17.76
N ALA A 83 -4.40 -9.15 -18.43
CA ALA A 83 -3.56 -10.26 -17.97
C ALA A 83 -2.88 -9.94 -16.64
N VAL A 84 -2.32 -8.73 -16.52
CA VAL A 84 -1.64 -8.30 -15.29
C VAL A 84 -2.64 -8.03 -14.16
N GLU A 85 -3.81 -7.46 -14.44
CA GLU A 85 -4.90 -7.29 -13.46
C GLU A 85 -5.32 -8.62 -12.84
N ARG A 86 -5.49 -9.67 -13.66
CA ARG A 86 -5.78 -11.01 -13.15
C ARG A 86 -4.68 -11.55 -12.23
N GLU A 87 -3.42 -11.32 -12.59
CA GLU A 87 -2.29 -11.72 -11.74
C GLU A 87 -2.30 -10.96 -10.39
N VAL A 88 -2.61 -9.66 -10.41
CA VAL A 88 -2.78 -8.85 -9.21
C VAL A 88 -3.89 -9.45 -8.33
N ASP A 89 -5.08 -9.66 -8.89
CA ASP A 89 -6.23 -10.20 -8.17
C ASP A 89 -5.92 -11.56 -7.54
N GLU A 90 -5.32 -12.47 -8.31
CA GLU A 90 -4.92 -13.78 -7.82
C GLU A 90 -3.96 -13.70 -6.63
N ASN A 91 -2.97 -12.80 -6.70
CA ASN A 91 -1.99 -12.63 -5.64
C ASN A 91 -2.59 -11.93 -4.41
N LEU A 92 -3.49 -10.96 -4.59
CA LEU A 92 -4.23 -10.34 -3.47
C LEU A 92 -5.12 -11.36 -2.74
N VAL A 93 -5.78 -12.25 -3.48
CA VAL A 93 -6.57 -13.36 -2.89
C VAL A 93 -5.68 -14.33 -2.13
N LYS A 94 -4.52 -14.72 -2.69
CA LYS A 94 -3.53 -15.58 -1.99
C LYS A 94 -3.04 -14.92 -0.70
N ALA A 95 -2.78 -13.61 -0.72
CA ALA A 95 -2.38 -12.85 0.45
C ALA A 95 -3.48 -12.81 1.52
N ASP A 96 -4.72 -12.51 1.14
CA ASP A 96 -5.87 -12.49 2.07
C ASP A 96 -6.08 -13.83 2.77
N LEU A 97 -5.99 -14.94 2.04
CA LEU A 97 -6.12 -16.29 2.59
C LEU A 97 -5.00 -16.60 3.59
N ALA A 98 -3.75 -16.27 3.25
CA ALA A 98 -2.60 -16.53 4.12
C ALA A 98 -2.67 -15.69 5.41
N PHE A 99 -2.96 -14.39 5.30
CA PHE A 99 -3.11 -13.54 6.49
C PHE A 99 -4.33 -13.91 7.34
N THR A 100 -5.44 -14.33 6.70
CA THR A 100 -6.58 -14.89 7.42
C THR A 100 -6.16 -16.08 8.26
N LYS A 101 -5.39 -17.01 7.69
CA LYS A 101 -4.88 -18.17 8.44
C LYS A 101 -3.96 -17.77 9.59
N ALA A 102 -3.06 -16.80 9.39
CA ALA A 102 -2.21 -16.28 10.46
C ALA A 102 -3.03 -15.71 11.63
N THR A 103 -4.05 -14.89 11.35
CA THR A 103 -4.92 -14.32 12.39
C THR A 103 -5.83 -15.34 13.09
N GLN A 104 -6.17 -16.45 12.44
CA GLN A 104 -6.90 -17.56 13.07
C GLN A 104 -6.02 -18.36 14.04
N LEU A 105 -4.75 -18.55 13.68
CA LEU A 105 -3.77 -19.25 14.53
C LEU A 105 -3.32 -18.39 15.71
N ALA A 106 -3.13 -17.08 15.48
CA ALA A 106 -2.74 -16.12 16.50
C ALA A 106 -3.62 -14.87 16.44
N PRO A 107 -4.74 -14.85 17.20
CA PRO A 107 -5.65 -13.71 17.24
C PRO A 107 -5.05 -12.40 17.77
N ASP A 108 -3.92 -12.47 18.48
CA ASP A 108 -3.15 -11.35 19.02
C ASP A 108 -2.02 -10.89 18.09
N PHE A 109 -1.90 -11.46 16.89
CA PHE A 109 -0.85 -11.10 15.94
C PHE A 109 -1.20 -9.81 15.19
N GLY A 110 -0.87 -8.66 15.79
CA GLY A 110 -1.20 -7.33 15.26
C GLY A 110 -0.71 -7.10 13.83
N GLU A 111 0.50 -7.54 13.49
CA GLU A 111 1.04 -7.41 12.12
C GLU A 111 0.20 -8.18 11.08
N ALA A 112 -0.31 -9.37 11.43
CA ALA A 112 -1.18 -10.13 10.52
C ALA A 112 -2.51 -9.41 10.30
N TRP A 113 -3.12 -8.85 11.35
CA TRP A 113 -4.33 -8.03 11.23
C TRP A 113 -4.11 -6.77 10.40
N SER A 114 -2.98 -6.08 10.62
CA SER A 114 -2.63 -4.90 9.84
C SER A 114 -2.53 -5.23 8.35
N ASN A 115 -1.80 -6.31 8.02
CA ASN A 115 -1.66 -6.77 6.64
C ASN A 115 -2.99 -7.21 6.01
N ARG A 116 -3.91 -7.86 6.75
CA ARG A 116 -5.28 -8.12 6.24
C ARG A 116 -5.97 -6.82 5.84
N GLY A 117 -5.86 -5.79 6.67
CA GLY A 117 -6.40 -4.47 6.40
C GLY A 117 -5.81 -3.78 5.17
N VAL A 118 -4.50 -3.93 4.95
CA VAL A 118 -3.83 -3.48 3.73
C VAL A 118 -4.38 -4.17 2.50
N ILE A 119 -4.53 -5.51 2.54
CA ILE A 119 -5.10 -6.27 1.42
C ILE A 119 -6.55 -5.87 1.15
N LYS A 120 -7.36 -5.63 2.18
CA LYS A 120 -8.75 -5.16 1.97
C LYS A 120 -8.83 -3.75 1.38
N ASN A 121 -7.88 -2.85 1.69
CA ASN A 121 -7.79 -1.58 0.98
C ASN A 121 -7.46 -1.76 -0.51
N LEU A 122 -6.61 -2.72 -0.87
CA LEU A 122 -6.25 -3.01 -2.26
C LEU A 122 -7.38 -3.70 -3.03
N LEU A 123 -8.18 -4.51 -2.34
CA LEU A 123 -9.39 -5.14 -2.87
C LEU A 123 -10.63 -4.21 -2.85
N GLU A 124 -10.44 -2.91 -2.60
CA GLU A 124 -11.52 -1.91 -2.53
C GLU A 124 -12.66 -2.30 -1.57
N ALA A 125 -12.33 -2.93 -0.44
CA ALA A 125 -13.25 -3.35 0.61
C ALA A 125 -13.01 -2.55 1.90
N PRO A 126 -13.37 -1.26 1.94
CA PRO A 126 -12.89 -0.34 2.97
C PRO A 126 -13.51 -0.58 4.35
N GLU A 127 -14.70 -1.17 4.44
CA GLU A 127 -15.32 -1.57 5.72
C GLU A 127 -14.50 -2.67 6.42
N ALA A 128 -14.13 -3.72 5.67
CA ALA A 128 -13.29 -4.80 6.19
C ALA A 128 -11.87 -4.31 6.50
N ALA A 129 -11.35 -3.39 5.69
CA ALA A 129 -10.06 -2.76 5.95
C ALA A 129 -10.08 -1.99 7.28
N GLU A 130 -11.09 -1.17 7.52
CA GLU A 130 -11.27 -0.43 8.77
C GLU A 130 -11.36 -1.37 9.99
N GLU A 131 -12.14 -2.45 9.89
CA GLU A 131 -12.29 -3.44 10.96
C GLU A 131 -10.92 -4.04 11.34
N PHE A 132 -10.18 -4.55 10.36
CA PHE A 132 -8.93 -5.27 10.62
C PHE A 132 -7.81 -4.34 11.10
N LEU A 133 -7.73 -3.12 10.57
CA LEU A 133 -6.73 -2.14 10.99
C LEU A 133 -7.04 -1.59 12.39
N THR A 134 -8.32 -1.41 12.72
CA THR A 134 -8.75 -1.04 14.08
C THR A 134 -8.37 -2.15 15.06
N ARG A 135 -8.67 -3.41 14.73
CA ARG A 135 -8.29 -4.57 15.57
C ARG A 135 -6.78 -4.67 15.80
N ALA A 136 -5.97 -4.44 14.76
CA ALA A 136 -4.51 -4.40 14.90
C ALA A 136 -4.04 -3.31 15.88
N LEU A 137 -4.71 -2.15 15.90
CA LEU A 137 -4.37 -1.02 16.76
C LEU A 137 -4.92 -1.14 18.20
N GLU A 138 -6.04 -1.84 18.38
CA GLU A 138 -6.63 -2.12 19.71
C GLU A 138 -5.80 -3.12 20.51
N ASN A 139 -5.15 -4.07 19.82
CA ASN A 139 -4.21 -5.01 20.42
C ASN A 139 -2.87 -4.96 19.69
N PRO A 140 -1.99 -3.98 20.02
CA PRO A 140 -0.73 -3.76 19.32
C PRO A 140 0.34 -4.81 19.65
N SER A 141 -0.02 -5.93 20.28
CA SER A 141 0.89 -7.08 20.44
C SER A 141 1.38 -7.50 19.06
N ARG A 142 2.70 -7.67 18.93
CA ARG A 142 3.35 -8.08 17.67
C ARG A 142 2.94 -7.20 16.48
N LEU A 143 2.72 -5.91 16.69
CA LEU A 143 2.53 -4.91 15.64
C LEU A 143 3.81 -4.09 15.48
N LEU A 144 4.47 -4.20 14.32
CA LEU A 144 5.77 -3.56 14.12
C LEU A 144 5.64 -2.07 13.85
N ASN A 145 4.62 -1.65 13.11
CA ASN A 145 4.47 -0.26 12.68
C ASN A 145 3.04 0.28 12.90
N PRO A 146 2.72 0.76 14.13
CA PRO A 146 1.44 1.37 14.42
C PRO A 146 1.16 2.63 13.59
N GLY A 147 2.19 3.44 13.29
CA GLY A 147 2.06 4.64 12.47
C GLY A 147 1.61 4.32 11.04
N LEU A 148 2.26 3.35 10.39
CA LEU A 148 1.88 2.89 9.06
C LEU A 148 0.47 2.27 9.07
N THR A 149 0.15 1.49 10.10
CA THR A 149 -1.20 0.90 10.28
C THR A 149 -2.27 1.99 10.37
N ARG A 150 -2.01 3.09 11.09
CA ARG A 150 -2.90 4.27 11.10
C ARG A 150 -3.02 4.93 9.74
N ALA A 151 -1.94 5.01 8.97
CA ALA A 151 -1.98 5.55 7.61
C ALA A 151 -2.85 4.69 6.67
N HIS A 152 -2.87 3.37 6.86
CA HIS A 152 -3.80 2.48 6.16
C HIS A 152 -5.24 2.62 6.67
N LEU A 153 -5.43 2.82 7.98
CA LEU A 153 -6.77 3.02 8.55
C LEU A 153 -7.39 4.32 8.04
N GLY A 154 -6.59 5.39 7.94
CA GLY A 154 -7.01 6.63 7.33
C GLY A 154 -7.41 6.48 5.86
N TRP A 155 -6.73 5.60 5.12
CA TRP A 155 -7.08 5.28 3.73
C TRP A 155 -8.42 4.55 3.61
N ALA A 156 -8.66 3.56 4.48
CA ALA A 156 -9.94 2.86 4.55
C ALA A 156 -11.09 3.86 4.82
N LYS A 157 -10.91 4.73 5.81
CA LYS A 157 -11.90 5.77 6.17
C LYS A 157 -12.13 6.78 5.05
N PHE A 158 -11.10 7.13 4.30
CA PHE A 158 -11.21 8.00 3.12
C PHE A 158 -12.13 7.38 2.06
N HIS A 159 -11.93 6.10 1.74
CA HIS A 159 -12.76 5.37 0.76
C HIS A 159 -14.19 5.13 1.23
N ARG A 160 -14.43 5.07 2.54
CA ARG A 160 -15.78 5.11 3.11
C ARG A 160 -16.46 6.48 3.04
N GLY A 161 -15.74 7.52 2.65
CA GLY A 161 -16.23 8.90 2.64
C GLY A 161 -16.14 9.64 3.98
N ASP A 162 -15.61 9.01 5.05
CA ASP A 162 -15.38 9.70 6.33
C ASP A 162 -14.06 10.49 6.29
N MET A 163 -14.09 11.60 5.55
CA MET A 163 -12.95 12.49 5.35
C MET A 163 -12.40 13.08 6.66
N PRO A 164 -13.24 13.51 7.65
CA PRO A 164 -12.74 13.97 8.94
C PRO A 164 -11.98 12.89 9.71
N ALA A 165 -12.50 11.66 9.77
CA ALA A 165 -11.83 10.58 10.48
C ALA A 165 -10.57 10.11 9.73
N ALA A 166 -10.59 10.09 8.39
CA ALA A 166 -9.41 9.83 7.57
C ALA A 166 -8.26 10.81 7.89
N ALA A 167 -8.55 12.12 7.87
CA ALA A 167 -7.56 13.15 8.19
C ALA A 167 -7.04 13.03 9.63
N LYS A 168 -7.87 12.57 10.57
CA LYS A 168 -7.46 12.34 11.97
C LYS A 168 -6.43 11.22 12.05
N GLU A 169 -6.71 10.05 11.48
CA GLU A 169 -5.80 8.89 11.53
C GLU A 169 -4.47 9.19 10.81
N LEU A 170 -4.52 9.88 9.68
CA LEU A 170 -3.32 10.26 8.93
C LEU A 170 -2.45 11.25 9.70
N ARG A 171 -3.06 12.24 10.37
CA ARG A 171 -2.31 13.14 11.27
C ARG A 171 -1.72 12.38 12.46
N GLN A 172 -2.42 11.39 13.01
CA GLN A 172 -1.86 10.52 14.05
C GLN A 172 -0.71 9.67 13.52
N ALA A 173 -0.78 9.15 12.29
CA ALA A 173 0.34 8.45 11.66
C ALA A 173 1.59 9.36 11.55
N LEU A 174 1.39 10.63 11.17
CA LEU A 174 2.46 11.62 11.08
C LEU A 174 3.07 12.00 12.44
N GLN A 175 2.37 11.78 13.56
CA GLN A 175 2.97 11.92 14.89
C GLN A 175 4.03 10.83 15.17
N PHE A 176 3.90 9.65 14.57
CA PHE A 176 4.93 8.61 14.66
C PHE A 176 6.13 8.93 13.77
N GLN A 177 5.88 9.42 12.56
CA GLN A 177 6.91 9.78 11.59
C GLN A 177 6.43 10.95 10.72
N PRO A 178 6.89 12.18 10.98
CA PRO A 178 6.45 13.37 10.23
C PRO A 178 6.74 13.31 8.72
N GLY A 179 7.82 12.63 8.33
CA GLY A 179 8.20 12.42 6.93
C GLY A 179 7.56 11.19 6.28
N MET A 180 6.55 10.56 6.89
CA MET A 180 5.96 9.34 6.33
C MET A 180 5.20 9.64 5.03
N CYS A 181 5.83 9.31 3.90
CA CYS A 181 5.32 9.64 2.58
C CYS A 181 3.92 9.11 2.32
N VAL A 182 3.63 7.87 2.71
CA VAL A 182 2.31 7.27 2.57
C VAL A 182 1.24 8.09 3.30
N ALA A 183 1.54 8.58 4.51
CA ALA A 183 0.61 9.39 5.28
C ALA A 183 0.47 10.81 4.71
N ASN A 184 1.57 11.47 4.32
CA ASN A 184 1.54 12.80 3.68
C ASN A 184 0.77 12.76 2.36
N TYR A 185 1.07 11.81 1.46
CA TYR A 185 0.35 11.65 0.19
C TYR A 185 -1.15 11.44 0.41
N ARG A 186 -1.52 10.50 1.30
CA ARG A 186 -2.93 10.22 1.60
C ARG A 186 -3.64 11.38 2.28
N LEU A 187 -2.94 12.14 3.13
CA LEU A 187 -3.50 13.35 3.75
C LEU A 187 -3.72 14.44 2.70
N GLY A 188 -2.79 14.59 1.75
CA GLY A 188 -2.96 15.43 0.57
C GLY A 188 -4.20 15.03 -0.24
N ARG A 189 -4.43 13.74 -0.48
CA ARG A 189 -5.64 13.20 -1.14
C ARG A 189 -6.92 13.55 -0.38
N VAL A 190 -6.91 13.45 0.95
CA VAL A 190 -8.07 13.84 1.79
C VAL A 190 -8.35 15.33 1.67
N TYR A 191 -7.32 16.18 1.76
CA TYR A 191 -7.49 17.64 1.60
C TYR A 191 -7.94 18.01 0.20
N PHE A 192 -7.40 17.35 -0.82
CA PHE A 192 -7.81 17.54 -2.21
C PHE A 192 -9.29 17.22 -2.42
N ALA A 193 -9.78 16.09 -1.89
CA ALA A 193 -11.19 15.72 -1.97
C ALA A 193 -12.12 16.67 -1.21
N ARG A 194 -11.59 17.40 -0.23
CA ARG A 194 -12.30 18.43 0.54
C ARG A 194 -12.14 19.84 -0.03
N GLU A 195 -11.52 19.97 -1.20
CA GLU A 195 -11.22 21.26 -1.85
C GLU A 195 -10.32 22.19 -1.02
N GLU A 196 -9.58 21.64 -0.06
CA GLU A 196 -8.61 22.36 0.75
C GLU A 196 -7.27 22.43 -0.01
N TRP A 197 -7.28 23.13 -1.14
CA TRP A 197 -6.23 23.08 -2.15
C TRP A 197 -4.84 23.47 -1.64
N GLU A 198 -4.77 24.49 -0.77
CA GLU A 198 -3.52 24.95 -0.16
C GLU A 198 -2.88 23.83 0.67
N LYS A 199 -3.63 23.26 1.61
CA LYS A 199 -3.16 22.14 2.44
C LYS A 199 -2.83 20.90 1.61
N ALA A 200 -3.63 20.61 0.58
CA ALA A 200 -3.36 19.52 -0.33
C ALA A 200 -2.00 19.70 -1.03
N ALA A 201 -1.74 20.89 -1.58
CA ALA A 201 -0.49 21.23 -2.24
C ALA A 201 0.71 21.10 -1.29
N GLU A 202 0.60 21.56 -0.04
CA GLU A 202 1.66 21.40 0.96
C GLU A 202 2.03 19.92 1.17
N GLN A 203 1.02 19.06 1.36
CA GLN A 203 1.28 17.63 1.59
C GLN A 203 1.85 16.94 0.35
N PHE A 204 1.36 17.27 -0.85
CA PHE A 204 1.90 16.73 -2.09
C PHE A 204 3.30 17.24 -2.40
N GLN A 205 3.64 18.47 -2.00
CA GLN A 205 4.99 19.02 -2.14
C GLN A 205 5.99 18.22 -1.30
N LEU A 206 5.65 17.93 -0.03
CA LEU A 206 6.50 17.09 0.85
C LEU A 206 6.82 15.72 0.23
N VAL A 207 5.84 15.10 -0.42
CA VAL A 207 6.06 13.82 -1.11
C VAL A 207 6.84 14.01 -2.41
N SER A 208 6.53 15.06 -3.19
CA SER A 208 7.17 15.31 -4.48
C SER A 208 8.66 15.62 -4.37
N ASP A 209 9.07 16.26 -3.27
CA ASP A 209 10.46 16.68 -3.02
C ASP A 209 11.32 15.62 -2.33
N SER A 210 10.70 14.55 -1.81
CA SER A 210 11.45 13.47 -1.15
C SER A 210 12.22 12.62 -2.18
N ALA A 211 13.51 12.40 -1.92
CA ALA A 211 14.33 11.50 -2.72
C ALA A 211 13.96 10.03 -2.48
N GLU A 212 13.48 9.70 -1.28
CA GLU A 212 13.14 8.34 -0.87
C GLU A 212 11.84 7.84 -1.50
N CYS A 213 10.86 8.73 -1.69
CA CYS A 213 9.50 8.35 -2.04
C CYS A 213 8.80 9.30 -3.02
N GLY A 214 9.56 10.16 -3.70
CA GLY A 214 9.07 11.05 -4.73
C GLY A 214 8.24 10.30 -5.76
N SER A 215 6.93 10.57 -5.79
CA SER A 215 6.02 9.92 -6.73
C SER A 215 5.54 10.90 -7.80
N GLN A 216 5.44 10.40 -9.03
CA GLN A 216 4.90 11.18 -10.15
C GLN A 216 3.43 11.53 -9.93
N GLU A 217 2.70 10.66 -9.24
CA GLU A 217 1.31 10.91 -8.84
C GLU A 217 1.20 12.09 -7.87
N ALA A 218 2.09 12.22 -6.88
CA ALA A 218 2.10 13.38 -5.99
C ALA A 218 2.31 14.68 -6.78
N LYS A 219 3.19 14.68 -7.78
CA LYS A 219 3.42 15.82 -8.68
C LYS A 219 2.18 16.15 -9.51
N TYR A 220 1.45 15.14 -9.99
CA TYR A 220 0.16 15.32 -10.67
C TYR A 220 -0.86 16.00 -9.76
N PHE A 221 -1.04 15.53 -8.52
CA PHE A 221 -1.98 16.16 -7.60
C PHE A 221 -1.53 17.53 -7.08
N LEU A 222 -0.21 17.76 -6.95
CA LEU A 222 0.35 19.08 -6.66
C LEU A 222 -0.02 20.07 -7.77
N MET A 223 0.20 19.70 -9.03
CA MET A 223 -0.21 20.48 -10.20
C MET A 223 -1.69 20.84 -10.12
N LYS A 224 -2.58 19.84 -9.95
CA LYS A 224 -4.03 20.10 -9.85
C LYS A 224 -4.39 21.03 -8.70
N SER A 225 -3.78 20.82 -7.53
CA SER A 225 -4.02 21.65 -6.36
C SER A 225 -3.64 23.11 -6.59
N ARG A 226 -2.50 23.36 -7.27
CA ARG A 226 -2.05 24.71 -7.64
C ARG A 226 -2.92 25.34 -8.74
N THR A 227 -3.41 24.55 -9.69
CA THR A 227 -4.39 25.01 -10.68
C THR A 227 -5.66 25.52 -10.03
N GLN A 228 -6.23 24.78 -9.06
CA GLN A 228 -7.44 25.20 -8.35
C GLN A 228 -7.23 26.45 -7.49
N GLN A 229 -5.99 26.72 -7.05
CA GLN A 229 -5.62 27.97 -6.37
C GLN A 229 -5.44 29.15 -7.33
N GLY A 230 -5.42 28.93 -8.65
CA GLY A 230 -5.08 29.96 -9.63
C GLY A 230 -3.57 30.27 -9.72
N LEU A 231 -2.72 29.47 -9.07
CA LEU A 231 -1.26 29.60 -9.09
C LEU A 231 -0.70 28.91 -10.35
N LEU A 232 -0.93 29.52 -11.51
CA LEU A 232 -0.67 28.91 -12.82
C LEU A 232 0.81 28.60 -13.08
N GLU A 233 1.73 29.43 -12.60
CA GLU A 233 3.17 29.19 -12.76
C GLU A 233 3.64 28.00 -11.90
N ASP A 234 3.18 27.92 -10.64
CA ASP A 234 3.46 26.76 -9.77
C ASP A 234 2.85 25.47 -10.34
N ALA A 235 1.64 25.56 -10.89
CA ALA A 235 1.00 24.44 -11.56
C ALA A 235 1.81 23.97 -12.79
N ARG A 236 2.34 24.91 -13.60
CA ARG A 236 3.19 24.61 -14.75
C ARG A 236 4.50 23.93 -14.31
N ALA A 237 5.14 24.41 -13.25
CA ALA A 237 6.35 23.79 -12.71
C ALA A 237 6.09 22.34 -12.23
N ALA A 238 5.00 22.12 -11.48
CA ALA A 238 4.61 20.80 -11.01
C ALA A 238 4.25 19.84 -12.18
N MET A 239 3.63 20.36 -13.23
CA MET A 239 3.32 19.63 -14.46
C MET A 239 4.59 19.19 -15.21
N GLU A 240 5.56 20.08 -15.38
CA GLU A 240 6.86 19.76 -16.00
C GLU A 240 7.63 18.73 -15.18
N ALA A 241 7.61 18.86 -13.85
CA ALA A 241 8.21 17.89 -12.93
C ALA A 241 7.50 16.53 -13.02
N CYS A 242 6.17 16.50 -13.17
CA CYS A 242 5.40 15.29 -13.39
C CYS A 242 5.82 14.60 -14.69
N ILE A 243 5.83 15.31 -15.82
CA ILE A 243 6.15 14.73 -17.13
C ILE A 243 7.59 14.25 -17.20
N SER A 244 8.53 15.00 -16.64
CA SER A 244 9.97 14.67 -16.69
C SER A 244 10.35 13.47 -15.82
N ALA A 245 9.62 13.21 -14.72
CA ALA A 245 9.94 12.12 -13.79
C ALA A 245 9.86 10.72 -14.44
N ALA A 246 8.82 10.46 -15.24
CA ALA A 246 8.72 9.25 -16.06
C ALA A 246 7.88 9.55 -17.31
N PRO A 247 8.51 9.99 -18.42
CA PRO A 247 7.78 10.54 -19.57
C PRO A 247 6.81 9.57 -20.28
N LYS A 248 6.97 8.26 -20.07
CA LYS A 248 6.13 7.24 -20.72
C LYS A 248 5.03 6.65 -19.82
N SER A 249 4.95 7.08 -18.56
CA SER A 249 3.98 6.54 -17.61
C SER A 249 2.56 7.09 -17.84
N CYS A 250 1.58 6.45 -17.21
CA CYS A 250 0.20 6.94 -17.21
C CYS A 250 0.06 8.33 -16.58
N TYR A 251 0.85 8.63 -15.54
CA TYR A 251 0.81 9.96 -14.92
C TYR A 251 1.37 11.04 -15.85
N ALA A 252 2.41 10.75 -16.64
CA ALA A 252 2.86 11.70 -17.66
C ALA A 252 1.78 11.95 -18.72
N GLN A 253 1.06 10.91 -19.15
CA GLN A 253 -0.08 11.06 -20.07
C GLN A 253 -1.17 11.95 -19.46
N ARG A 254 -1.56 11.72 -18.20
CA ARG A 254 -2.55 12.53 -17.47
C ARG A 254 -2.10 13.99 -17.32
N CYS A 255 -0.83 14.22 -16.95
CA CYS A 255 -0.27 15.56 -16.82
C CYS A 255 -0.29 16.33 -18.17
N ARG A 256 -0.01 15.66 -19.30
CA ARG A 256 -0.11 16.29 -20.63
C ARG A 256 -1.54 16.69 -21.01
N VAL A 257 -2.53 15.88 -20.66
CA VAL A 257 -3.94 16.18 -20.95
C VAL A 257 -4.38 17.44 -20.19
N GLU A 258 -4.06 17.52 -18.90
CA GLU A 258 -4.38 18.71 -18.08
C GLU A 258 -3.59 19.95 -18.53
N ALA A 259 -2.35 19.78 -19.02
CA ALA A 259 -1.52 20.86 -19.59
C ALA A 259 -2.23 21.61 -20.73
N ALA A 260 -2.91 20.86 -21.61
CA ALA A 260 -3.63 21.43 -22.73
C ALA A 260 -4.81 22.31 -22.29
N ALA A 261 -5.41 22.01 -21.13
CA ALA A 261 -6.47 22.81 -20.53
C ALA A 261 -5.91 24.09 -19.87
N LEU A 262 -4.75 24.01 -19.21
CA LEU A 262 -4.07 25.17 -18.61
C LEU A 262 -3.70 26.24 -19.65
N GLY A 263 -3.25 25.82 -20.83
CA GLY A 263 -2.89 26.73 -21.93
C GLY A 263 -4.06 27.48 -22.56
N GLN A 264 -5.30 26.98 -22.42
CA GLN A 264 -6.51 27.60 -22.96
C GLN A 264 -7.18 28.60 -21.99
N GLY A 265 -6.84 28.55 -20.70
CA GLY A 265 -7.39 29.43 -19.66
C GLY A 265 -6.71 30.79 -19.52
N GLY A 266 -5.61 31.05 -20.24
CA GLY A 266 -4.83 32.29 -20.18
C GLY A 266 -5.24 33.37 -21.19
N VAL A 267 -6.35 33.18 -21.92
CA VAL A 267 -6.90 34.18 -22.84
C VAL A 267 -8.33 34.51 -22.41
N LYS A 268 -8.46 35.36 -21.39
CA LYS A 268 -9.60 36.25 -21.19
C LYS A 268 -9.13 37.55 -20.56
#